data_AF-B9L809-F1
#
_entry.id   AF-B9L809-F1
#
_cell.length_a   1.000
_cell.length_b   1.000
_cell.length_c   1.000
_cell.angle_alpha   90.00
_cell.angle_beta   90.00
_cell.angle_gamma   90.00
#
_symmetry.space_group_name_H-M   'P 1'
#
loop_
_entity.id
_entity.type
_entity.pdbx_description
1 polymer ?
#
loop_
_entity_poly.entity_id
_entity_poly.type
_entity_poly.pdbx_seq_one_letter_code
_entity_poly.pdbx_strand_id
1 'polypeptide(L)'
;MDVTLIVLSAGNSTRLDYPVKKQWLRIDNKPLWLYVADRLNSFYTFKQTIITSNKNDIRLYEKLCDYTIVAGDRERQLSLKNALKHVSTEYVMVTDVARACVPKNIIENLLSNPADCTVPYLKPVDTVVYQNKTINRDEVKLIQTPQLSRTEILKKALDTDKLFTDERAAIEAMGGKIKYIEGSEESKKITYFKDLNLPCLTPPSKNTLTGNGYDTHAFEENKNMILGGVEIDVPYGLKAHSDGDVVIHSLIDALLGAAGFGDIGEFFPDTDERYKGISSVELLKEVINTLTYKGYEIINADISIIAQKPKLKEYKTKIQRNLSKILNAQVNIKATTNEKMGFIGRGEGIAVISTATLQYKDWHEDYNR
;
A
#
# COMPACT_ATOMS: atom_id res chain seq x y z
N MET A 1 -4.57 31.83 4.85
CA MET A 1 -3.24 31.50 5.39
C MET A 1 -2.52 30.65 4.36
N ASP A 2 -1.20 30.72 4.27
CA ASP A 2 -0.44 29.88 3.34
C ASP A 2 -0.02 28.60 4.07
N VAL A 3 -0.61 27.46 3.72
CA VAL A 3 -0.46 26.20 4.47
C VAL A 3 -0.22 25.03 3.52
N THR A 4 0.82 24.25 3.81
CA THR A 4 1.04 22.92 3.24
C THR A 4 0.52 21.85 4.20
N LEU A 5 -0.18 20.85 3.66
CA LEU A 5 -0.58 19.66 4.40
C LEU A 5 0.49 18.57 4.26
N ILE A 6 0.89 17.95 5.37
CA ILE A 6 1.69 16.72 5.40
C ILE A 6 0.85 15.60 6.00
N VAL A 7 0.62 14.54 5.23
CA VAL A 7 0.00 13.29 5.70
C VAL A 7 1.07 12.24 5.91
N LEU A 8 1.29 11.85 7.16
CA LEU A 8 2.27 10.82 7.51
C LEU A 8 1.69 9.42 7.31
N SER A 9 2.17 8.68 6.29
CA SER A 9 1.64 7.37 5.88
C SER A 9 2.72 6.26 5.71
N ALA A 10 3.97 6.54 6.09
CA ALA A 10 5.09 5.60 5.88
C ALA A 10 5.18 4.42 6.88
N GLY A 11 4.34 4.37 7.92
CA GLY A 11 4.45 3.39 9.01
C GLY A 11 4.12 1.94 8.61
N ASN A 12 4.72 0.97 9.31
CA ASN A 12 4.56 -0.48 9.02
C ASN A 12 3.28 -1.12 9.57
N SER A 13 2.47 -0.39 10.34
CA SER A 13 1.13 -0.82 10.81
C SER A 13 1.08 -2.14 11.60
N THR A 14 2.15 -2.51 12.31
CA THR A 14 2.29 -3.79 13.04
C THR A 14 1.25 -4.03 14.14
N ARG A 15 0.65 -2.98 14.70
CA ARG A 15 -0.35 -3.07 15.78
C ARG A 15 -1.79 -3.28 15.32
N LEU A 16 -2.06 -3.11 14.02
CA LEU A 16 -3.41 -3.30 13.50
C LEU A 16 -3.86 -4.76 13.64
N ASP A 17 -2.89 -5.69 13.56
CA ASP A 17 -3.12 -7.14 13.62
C ASP A 17 -4.12 -7.62 12.56
N TYR A 18 -3.87 -7.22 11.32
CA TYR A 18 -4.72 -7.54 10.17
C TYR A 18 -3.84 -7.74 8.92
N PRO A 19 -4.20 -8.63 7.97
CA PRO A 19 -3.37 -8.91 6.80
C PRO A 19 -3.13 -7.68 5.91
N VAL A 20 -4.04 -6.71 5.91
CA VAL A 20 -3.91 -5.47 5.13
C VAL A 20 -3.17 -4.42 5.96
N LYS A 21 -2.17 -3.76 5.37
CA LYS A 21 -1.52 -2.61 6.01
C LYS A 21 -2.55 -1.47 6.14
N LYS A 22 -2.64 -0.87 7.33
CA LYS A 22 -3.64 0.17 7.65
C LYS A 22 -3.84 1.24 6.59
N GLN A 23 -2.75 1.82 6.07
CA GLN A 23 -2.81 2.87 5.07
C GLN A 23 -3.46 2.43 3.75
N TRP A 24 -3.49 1.12 3.48
CA TRP A 24 -4.06 0.50 2.28
C TRP A 24 -5.44 -0.11 2.50
N LEU A 25 -6.04 0.00 3.69
CA LEU A 25 -7.45 -0.34 3.90
C LEU A 25 -8.32 0.45 2.92
N ARG A 26 -9.35 -0.18 2.36
CA ARG A 26 -10.19 0.41 1.33
C ARG A 26 -11.40 1.09 1.93
N ILE A 27 -11.56 2.38 1.67
CA ILE A 27 -12.75 3.15 2.03
C ILE A 27 -13.47 3.44 0.72
N ASP A 28 -14.57 2.71 0.48
CA ASP A 28 -15.11 2.51 -0.86
C ASP A 28 -13.99 2.06 -1.83
N ASN A 29 -13.66 2.83 -2.86
CA ASN A 29 -12.61 2.49 -3.83
C ASN A 29 -11.22 3.03 -3.48
N LYS A 30 -11.11 3.92 -2.49
CA LYS A 30 -9.85 4.62 -2.19
C LYS A 30 -9.07 3.92 -1.09
N PRO A 31 -7.73 3.84 -1.18
CA PRO A 31 -6.94 3.45 -0.01
C PRO A 31 -7.06 4.53 1.07
N LEU A 32 -6.94 4.12 2.34
CA LEU A 32 -7.11 5.01 3.51
C LEU A 32 -6.25 6.26 3.40
N TRP A 33 -5.00 6.13 2.94
CA TRP A 33 -4.11 7.28 2.78
C TRP A 33 -4.64 8.35 1.82
N LEU A 34 -5.23 7.93 0.70
CA LEU A 34 -5.78 8.84 -0.30
C LEU A 34 -7.11 9.42 0.19
N TYR A 35 -7.95 8.58 0.80
CA TYR A 35 -9.18 9.02 1.44
C TYR A 35 -8.93 10.15 2.44
N VAL A 36 -7.92 9.99 3.32
CA VAL A 36 -7.59 11.01 4.33
C VAL A 36 -7.07 12.29 3.68
N ALA A 37 -6.15 12.19 2.71
CA ALA A 37 -5.63 13.35 2.01
C ALA A 37 -6.74 14.14 1.29
N ASP A 38 -7.61 13.46 0.54
CA ASP A 38 -8.72 14.07 -0.19
C ASP A 38 -9.75 14.69 0.75
N ARG A 39 -10.09 13.99 1.82
CA ARG A 39 -11.05 14.49 2.81
C ARG A 39 -10.55 15.79 3.45
N LEU A 40 -9.27 15.87 3.81
CA LEU A 40 -8.70 17.09 4.38
C LEU A 40 -8.62 18.23 3.34
N ASN A 41 -8.21 17.94 2.11
CA ASN A 41 -8.22 18.93 1.02
C ASN A 41 -9.63 19.42 0.66
N SER A 42 -10.68 18.65 0.96
CA SER A 42 -12.07 19.10 0.82
C SER A 42 -12.50 20.13 1.87
N PHE A 43 -11.81 20.19 3.01
CA PHE A 43 -12.09 21.13 4.10
C PHE A 43 -11.36 22.46 3.94
N TYR A 44 -10.19 22.44 3.29
CA TYR A 44 -9.35 23.60 3.11
C TYR A 44 -8.50 23.49 1.85
N THR A 45 -8.35 24.60 1.12
CA THR A 45 -7.46 24.68 -0.05
C THR A 45 -6.01 24.84 0.39
N PHE A 46 -5.35 23.72 0.68
CA PHE A 46 -3.91 23.69 0.94
C PHE A 46 -3.13 24.05 -0.32
N LYS A 47 -1.99 24.72 -0.14
CA LYS A 47 -1.13 25.15 -1.26
C LYS A 47 -0.32 24.01 -1.84
N GLN A 48 -0.04 23.02 -1.00
CA GLN A 48 0.54 21.75 -1.39
C GLN A 48 0.03 20.69 -0.40
N THR A 49 -0.09 19.46 -0.89
CA THR A 49 -0.25 18.28 -0.04
C THR A 49 0.91 17.33 -0.31
N ILE A 50 1.60 16.95 0.77
CA ILE A 50 2.72 16.01 0.76
C ILE A 50 2.29 14.77 1.54
N ILE A 51 2.55 13.59 0.98
CA ILE A 51 2.24 12.31 1.62
C ILE A 51 3.54 11.54 1.78
N THR A 52 3.85 11.13 3.02
CA THR A 52 5.00 10.24 3.23
C THR A 52 4.59 8.79 3.03
N SER A 53 5.37 8.04 2.26
CA SER A 53 5.12 6.61 2.01
C SER A 53 6.35 5.77 2.32
N ASN A 54 6.18 4.46 2.44
CA ASN A 54 7.34 3.57 2.47
C ASN A 54 8.09 3.71 1.14
N LYS A 55 9.42 3.74 1.17
CA LYS A 55 10.25 3.91 -0.04
C LYS A 55 9.91 2.91 -1.16
N ASN A 56 9.50 1.69 -0.81
CA ASN A 56 9.15 0.66 -1.79
C ASN A 56 7.75 0.84 -2.40
N ASP A 57 6.93 1.72 -1.80
CA ASP A 57 5.55 1.97 -2.23
C ASP A 57 5.39 3.32 -2.98
N ILE A 58 6.45 4.15 -3.08
CA ILE A 58 6.38 5.50 -3.70
C ILE A 58 5.75 5.46 -5.08
N ARG A 59 6.26 4.61 -5.98
CA ARG A 59 5.74 4.47 -7.34
C ARG A 59 4.24 4.18 -7.38
N LEU A 60 3.74 3.38 -6.43
CA LEU A 60 2.32 3.03 -6.38
C LEU A 60 1.47 4.18 -5.85
N TYR A 61 1.98 5.00 -4.94
CA TYR A 61 1.29 6.22 -4.51
C TYR A 61 1.19 7.22 -5.67
N GLU A 62 2.29 7.40 -6.43
CA GLU A 62 2.35 8.31 -7.59
C GLU A 62 1.40 7.87 -8.73
N LYS A 63 1.19 6.55 -8.92
CA LYS A 63 0.20 6.05 -9.89
C LYS A 63 -1.26 6.33 -9.46
N LEU A 64 -1.51 6.60 -8.18
CA LEU A 64 -2.86 6.71 -7.62
C LEU A 64 -3.30 8.15 -7.29
N CYS A 65 -2.39 9.13 -7.32
CA CYS A 65 -2.71 10.53 -7.05
C CYS A 65 -1.65 11.51 -7.58
N ASP A 66 -2.03 12.77 -7.71
CA ASP A 66 -1.15 13.87 -8.16
C ASP A 66 -0.46 14.62 -6.99
N TYR A 67 -0.58 14.12 -5.76
CA TYR A 67 0.07 14.74 -4.60
C TYR A 67 1.59 14.51 -4.61
N THR A 68 2.33 15.36 -3.89
CA THR A 68 3.77 15.15 -3.74
C THR A 68 4.03 13.96 -2.81
N ILE A 69 4.66 12.91 -3.33
CA ILE A 69 5.02 11.73 -2.54
C ILE A 69 6.47 11.82 -2.09
N VAL A 70 6.72 11.61 -0.79
CA VAL A 70 8.06 11.67 -0.21
C VAL A 70 8.37 10.37 0.52
N ALA A 71 9.61 9.89 0.35
CA ALA A 71 10.10 8.75 1.11
C ALA A 71 10.07 9.04 2.62
N GLY A 72 9.29 8.25 3.34
CA GLY A 72 9.36 8.20 4.80
C GLY A 72 10.57 7.42 5.29
N ASP A 73 10.68 7.35 6.61
CA ASP A 73 11.74 6.66 7.34
C ASP A 73 11.13 5.75 8.41
N ARG A 74 11.97 5.02 9.15
CA ARG A 74 11.56 4.16 10.27
C ARG A 74 10.84 4.94 11.36
N GLU A 75 11.30 6.16 11.63
CA GLU A 75 10.74 7.02 12.66
C GLU A 75 9.76 8.06 12.07
N ARG A 76 8.70 8.36 12.85
CA ARG A 76 7.69 9.39 12.48
C ARG A 76 8.35 10.75 12.25
N GLN A 77 9.24 11.14 13.15
CA GLN A 77 9.97 12.41 13.09
C GLN A 77 10.87 12.50 11.84
N LEU A 78 11.59 11.44 11.49
CA LEU A 78 12.47 11.42 10.32
C LEU A 78 11.66 11.49 9.02
N SER A 79 10.52 10.79 8.96
CA SER A 79 9.57 10.90 7.84
C SER A 79 9.07 12.34 7.67
N LEU A 80 8.73 13.01 8.77
CA LEU A 80 8.33 14.41 8.75
C LEU A 80 9.47 15.33 8.31
N LYS A 81 10.70 15.13 8.80
CA LYS A 81 11.89 15.90 8.35
C LYS A 81 12.09 15.80 6.84
N ASN A 82 11.91 14.61 6.25
CA ASN A 82 12.00 14.44 4.81
C ASN A 82 10.92 15.26 4.07
N ALA A 83 9.67 15.18 4.51
CA ALA A 83 8.59 15.96 3.91
C ALA A 83 8.79 17.48 4.04
N LEU A 84 9.28 17.96 5.20
CA LEU A 84 9.52 19.38 5.46
C LEU A 84 10.55 20.03 4.52
N LYS A 85 11.46 19.24 3.92
CA LYS A 85 12.40 19.75 2.91
C LYS A 85 11.70 20.31 1.67
N HIS A 86 10.47 19.87 1.41
CA HIS A 86 9.66 20.29 0.27
C HIS A 86 8.66 21.40 0.64
N VAL A 87 8.60 21.83 1.90
CA VAL A 87 7.65 22.86 2.37
C VAL A 87 8.28 24.26 2.32
N SER A 88 7.60 25.15 1.59
CA SER A 88 7.95 26.57 1.43
C SER A 88 6.93 27.54 2.03
N THR A 89 5.75 27.06 2.42
CA THR A 89 4.67 27.88 3.00
C THR A 89 5.00 28.32 4.43
N GLU A 90 4.45 29.46 4.88
CA GLU A 90 4.68 29.97 6.25
C GLU A 90 4.25 28.96 7.34
N TYR A 91 3.16 28.24 7.09
CA TYR A 91 2.62 27.24 8.00
C TYR A 91 2.59 25.85 7.37
N VAL A 92 2.67 24.84 8.22
CA VAL A 92 2.52 23.44 7.85
C VAL A 92 1.55 22.76 8.80
N MET A 93 0.63 22.00 8.23
CA MET A 93 -0.32 21.17 8.98
C MET A 93 0.10 19.71 8.85
N VAL A 94 0.43 19.05 9.94
CA VAL A 94 0.90 17.67 9.96
C VAL A 94 -0.16 16.76 10.55
N THR A 95 -0.54 15.69 9.86
CA THR A 95 -1.49 14.70 10.36
C THR A 95 -0.98 13.27 10.21
N ASP A 96 -1.48 12.38 11.07
CA ASP A 96 -1.25 10.95 10.89
C ASP A 96 -2.36 10.37 10.00
N VAL A 97 -2.01 9.56 9.00
CA VAL A 97 -3.02 8.86 8.16
C VAL A 97 -4.02 8.04 8.98
N ALA A 98 -3.59 7.59 10.16
CA ALA A 98 -4.40 6.82 11.09
C ALA A 98 -5.55 7.61 11.73
N ARG A 99 -5.58 8.95 11.61
CA ARG A 99 -6.70 9.78 12.08
C ARG A 99 -7.60 10.13 10.90
N ALA A 100 -8.41 9.17 10.49
CA ALA A 100 -9.14 9.28 9.24
C ALA A 100 -10.33 10.26 9.29
N CYS A 101 -10.97 10.36 10.45
CA CYS A 101 -12.24 11.07 10.61
C CYS A 101 -12.11 12.46 11.24
N VAL A 102 -10.94 13.11 11.13
CA VAL A 102 -10.72 14.48 11.65
C VAL A 102 -11.85 15.43 11.21
N PRO A 103 -12.67 15.97 12.10
CA PRO A 103 -13.79 16.82 11.71
C PRO A 103 -13.35 18.15 11.09
N LYS A 104 -14.21 18.72 10.22
CA LYS A 104 -13.92 20.00 9.53
C LYS A 104 -13.65 21.15 10.51
N ASN A 105 -14.40 21.24 11.60
CA ASN A 105 -14.24 22.28 12.61
C ASN A 105 -12.86 22.23 13.31
N ILE A 106 -12.21 21.07 13.40
CA ILE A 106 -10.84 20.97 13.93
C ILE A 106 -9.86 21.70 13.00
N ILE A 107 -10.01 21.54 11.68
CA ILE A 107 -9.19 22.24 10.68
C ILE A 107 -9.42 23.75 10.77
N GLU A 108 -10.67 24.19 10.81
CA GLU A 108 -11.04 25.61 10.93
C GLU A 108 -10.51 26.23 12.25
N ASN A 109 -10.60 25.50 13.36
CA ASN A 109 -10.09 25.93 14.66
C ASN A 109 -8.57 26.04 14.69
N LEU A 110 -7.84 25.09 14.08
CA LEU A 110 -6.38 25.16 13.92
C LEU A 110 -6.00 26.43 13.16
N LEU A 111 -6.65 26.68 12.02
CA LEU A 111 -6.35 27.80 11.13
C LEU A 111 -6.66 29.16 11.77
N SER A 112 -7.70 29.23 12.61
CA SER A 112 -8.12 30.46 13.29
C SER A 112 -7.28 30.79 14.53
N ASN A 113 -6.46 29.85 15.00
CA ASN A 113 -5.72 29.96 16.24
C ASN A 113 -4.22 29.67 16.07
N PRO A 114 -3.50 30.34 15.14
CA PRO A 114 -2.09 30.06 14.91
C PRO A 114 -1.22 30.43 16.13
N ALA A 115 -0.21 29.60 16.39
CA ALA A 115 0.87 29.83 17.34
C ALA A 115 2.17 29.29 16.72
N ASP A 116 3.23 29.09 17.52
CA ASP A 116 4.40 28.35 17.01
C ASP A 116 4.00 26.90 16.71
N CYS A 117 3.15 26.33 17.58
CA CYS A 117 2.39 25.12 17.32
C CYS A 117 0.99 25.21 17.94
N THR A 118 -0.05 24.91 17.15
CA THR A 118 -1.43 24.75 17.61
C THR A 118 -1.83 23.29 17.51
N VAL A 119 -2.36 22.74 18.60
CA VAL A 119 -2.56 21.30 18.75
C VAL A 119 -3.93 20.98 19.38
N PRO A 120 -4.69 20.02 18.81
CA PRO A 120 -5.91 19.52 19.43
C PRO A 120 -5.58 18.55 20.57
N TYR A 121 -6.37 18.59 21.64
CA TYR A 121 -6.26 17.65 22.74
C TYR A 121 -7.62 17.26 23.31
N LEU A 122 -7.68 16.08 23.92
CA LEU A 122 -8.78 15.65 24.77
C LEU A 122 -8.30 15.53 26.22
N LYS A 123 -9.22 15.62 27.16
CA LYS A 123 -8.95 15.30 28.56
C LYS A 123 -9.32 13.83 28.82
N PRO A 124 -8.52 13.08 29.58
CA PRO A 124 -8.94 11.76 30.03
C PRO A 124 -10.14 11.88 30.97
N VAL A 125 -11.16 11.05 30.74
CA VAL A 125 -12.32 10.95 31.62
C VAL A 125 -12.00 10.03 32.81
N ASP A 126 -11.24 8.97 32.55
CA ASP A 126 -10.88 7.98 33.56
C ASP A 126 -9.68 8.39 34.41
N THR A 127 -9.52 7.72 35.55
CA THR A 127 -8.35 7.85 36.43
C THR A 127 -7.08 7.49 35.66
N VAL A 128 -6.08 8.39 35.68
CA VAL A 128 -4.79 8.17 35.02
C VAL A 128 -3.75 7.75 36.05
N VAL A 129 -3.11 6.61 35.79
CA VAL A 129 -1.97 6.11 36.57
C VAL A 129 -0.72 6.21 35.70
N TYR A 130 0.29 6.92 36.19
CA TYR A 130 1.63 6.91 35.61
C TYR A 130 2.53 6.02 36.46
N GLN A 131 3.06 4.96 35.85
CA GLN A 131 3.74 3.87 36.56
C GLN A 131 2.80 3.26 37.62
N ASN A 132 3.04 3.52 38.90
CA ASN A 132 2.23 3.02 40.02
C ASN A 132 1.57 4.16 40.82
N LYS A 133 1.54 5.38 40.27
CA LYS A 133 0.99 6.56 40.95
C LYS A 133 -0.15 7.16 40.16
N THR A 134 -1.28 7.37 40.83
CA THR A 134 -2.38 8.16 40.29
C THR A 134 -1.94 9.61 40.15
N ILE A 135 -2.15 10.21 38.98
CA ILE A 135 -1.88 11.62 38.70
C ILE A 135 -3.19 12.38 38.50
N ASN A 136 -3.14 13.71 38.67
CA ASN A 136 -4.31 14.56 38.46
C ASN A 136 -4.74 14.52 36.99
N ARG A 137 -5.88 13.90 36.70
CA ARG A 137 -6.40 13.76 35.33
C ARG A 137 -6.67 15.12 34.66
N ASP A 138 -6.96 16.16 35.45
CA ASP A 138 -7.28 17.50 34.92
C ASP A 138 -6.05 18.22 34.34
N GLU A 139 -4.85 17.77 34.70
CA GLU A 139 -3.57 18.27 34.18
C GLU A 139 -3.10 17.48 32.94
N VAL A 140 -3.72 16.34 32.64
CA VAL A 140 -3.35 15.46 31.54
C VAL A 140 -4.01 15.90 30.24
N LYS A 141 -3.25 15.87 29.14
CA LYS A 141 -3.73 16.14 27.78
C LYS A 141 -3.42 14.96 26.87
N LEU A 142 -4.46 14.41 26.24
CA LEU A 142 -4.34 13.38 25.22
C LEU A 142 -4.21 14.08 23.86
N ILE A 143 -2.98 14.17 23.37
CA ILE A 143 -2.66 14.95 22.18
C ILE A 143 -3.14 14.27 20.89
N GLN A 144 -3.72 15.07 20.00
CA GLN A 144 -4.22 14.65 18.70
C GLN A 144 -3.44 15.29 17.55
N THR A 145 -3.69 14.79 16.34
CA THR A 145 -3.28 15.41 15.07
C THR A 145 -4.57 15.64 14.25
N PRO A 146 -4.64 16.63 13.34
CA PRO A 146 -3.53 17.43 12.80
C PRO A 146 -2.95 18.45 13.78
N GLN A 147 -1.68 18.81 13.60
CA GLN A 147 -1.03 19.92 14.31
C GLN A 147 -0.62 20.99 13.30
N LEU A 148 -0.91 22.26 13.60
CA LEU A 148 -0.53 23.39 12.76
C LEU A 148 0.70 24.07 13.37
N SER A 149 1.79 24.17 12.62
CA SER A 149 3.03 24.79 13.11
C SER A 149 3.51 25.87 12.15
N ARG A 150 4.24 26.86 12.67
CA ARG A 150 5.09 27.72 11.82
C ARG A 150 6.21 26.86 11.24
N THR A 151 6.32 26.82 9.91
CA THR A 151 7.21 25.90 9.19
C THR A 151 8.66 26.01 9.65
N GLU A 152 9.19 27.23 9.73
CA GLU A 152 10.59 27.47 10.09
C GLU A 152 10.89 27.12 11.56
N ILE A 153 9.91 27.32 12.46
CA ILE A 153 10.06 26.92 13.87
C ILE A 153 10.06 25.40 13.98
N LEU A 154 9.16 24.71 13.27
CA LEU A 154 9.12 23.25 13.27
C LEU A 154 10.41 22.65 12.69
N LYS A 155 10.91 23.17 11.57
CA LYS A 155 12.19 22.74 10.98
C LYS A 155 13.33 22.87 11.99
N LYS A 156 13.43 24.01 12.68
CA LYS A 156 14.43 24.25 13.73
C LYS A 156 14.25 23.32 14.93
N ALA A 157 13.02 23.08 15.37
CA ALA A 157 12.70 22.19 16.48
C ALA A 157 13.10 20.73 16.22
N LEU A 158 13.03 20.30 14.95
CA LEU A 158 13.38 18.95 14.52
C LEU A 158 14.86 18.81 14.09
N ASP A 159 15.64 19.89 14.18
CA ASP A 159 17.09 19.86 13.93
C ASP A 159 17.85 19.36 15.16
N THR A 160 17.56 18.11 15.53
CA THR A 160 18.14 17.42 16.68
C THR A 160 18.04 15.91 16.49
N ASP A 161 18.90 15.17 17.17
CA ASP A 161 18.86 13.71 17.25
C ASP A 161 17.83 13.20 18.27
N LYS A 162 17.32 14.08 19.14
CA LYS A 162 16.27 13.73 20.10
C LYS A 162 14.98 13.40 19.36
N LEU A 163 14.44 12.21 19.61
CA LEU A 163 13.16 11.80 19.06
C LEU A 163 12.00 12.33 19.91
N PHE A 164 11.05 12.96 19.23
CA PHE A 164 9.79 13.43 19.77
C PHE A 164 8.63 12.62 19.18
N THR A 165 7.57 12.48 19.96
CA THR A 165 6.39 11.70 19.56
C THR A 165 5.45 12.50 18.64
N ASP A 166 5.49 13.82 18.72
CA ASP A 166 4.68 14.77 17.93
C ASP A 166 5.41 16.12 17.71
N GLU A 167 4.85 16.97 16.85
CA GLU A 167 5.43 18.27 16.49
C GLU A 167 5.50 19.22 17.70
N ARG A 168 4.42 19.23 18.49
CA ARG A 168 4.30 20.03 19.71
C ARG A 168 5.43 19.74 20.70
N ALA A 169 5.80 18.48 20.95
CA ALA A 169 6.89 18.17 21.87
C ALA A 169 8.24 18.74 21.42
N ALA A 170 8.52 18.70 20.11
CA ALA A 170 9.75 19.24 19.58
C ALA A 170 9.80 20.77 19.75
N ILE A 171 8.72 21.46 19.41
CA ILE A 171 8.62 22.92 19.50
C ILE A 171 8.67 23.38 20.97
N GLU A 172 7.99 22.67 21.88
CA GLU A 172 8.01 22.94 23.31
C GLU A 172 9.42 22.79 23.91
N ALA A 173 10.18 21.77 23.48
CA ALA A 173 11.52 21.53 23.97
C ALA A 173 12.52 22.65 23.64
N MET A 174 12.24 23.47 22.62
CA MET A 174 13.04 24.66 22.29
C MET A 174 12.41 25.98 22.80
N GLY A 175 11.37 25.90 23.65
CA GLY A 175 10.70 27.06 24.25
C GLY A 175 9.66 27.75 23.37
N GLY A 176 9.20 27.09 22.30
CA GLY A 176 8.15 27.62 21.42
C GLY A 176 6.77 27.68 22.08
N LYS A 177 5.93 28.61 21.65
CA LYS A 177 4.58 28.82 22.17
C LYS A 177 3.60 27.78 21.65
N ILE A 178 3.08 26.97 22.56
CA ILE A 178 2.07 25.97 22.27
C ILE A 178 0.68 26.52 22.56
N LYS A 179 -0.22 26.43 21.59
CA LYS A 179 -1.64 26.72 21.77
C LYS A 179 -2.44 25.43 21.70
N TYR A 180 -3.18 25.15 22.77
CA TYR A 180 -4.06 23.99 22.86
C TYR A 180 -5.48 24.38 22.44
N ILE A 181 -6.09 23.59 21.56
CA ILE A 181 -7.51 23.71 21.19
C ILE A 181 -8.24 22.43 21.55
N GLU A 182 -9.56 22.51 21.70
CA GLU A 182 -10.38 21.33 21.94
C GLU A 182 -10.29 20.36 20.74
N GLY A 183 -10.01 19.09 21.04
CA GLY A 183 -9.95 17.99 20.07
C GLY A 183 -11.31 17.37 19.79
N SER A 184 -11.32 16.18 19.20
CA SER A 184 -12.55 15.43 18.94
C SER A 184 -12.33 13.93 19.08
N GLU A 185 -13.30 13.23 19.68
CA GLU A 185 -13.33 11.76 19.75
C GLU A 185 -13.38 11.12 18.35
N GLU A 186 -13.98 11.79 17.36
CA GLU A 186 -13.97 11.33 15.96
C GLU A 186 -12.55 11.32 15.37
N SER A 187 -11.64 12.13 15.91
CA SER A 187 -10.23 12.16 15.50
C SER A 187 -9.40 11.04 16.15
N LYS A 188 -10.04 9.99 16.67
CA LYS A 188 -9.37 8.82 17.23
C LYS A 188 -8.40 8.20 16.21
N LYS A 189 -7.23 7.83 16.70
CA LYS A 189 -6.18 7.20 15.89
C LYS A 189 -6.47 5.70 15.76
N ILE A 190 -6.69 5.25 14.53
CA ILE A 190 -6.79 3.84 14.18
C ILE A 190 -5.45 3.17 14.52
N THR A 191 -5.46 2.34 15.57
CA THR A 191 -4.24 1.67 16.07
C THR A 191 -4.41 0.17 16.02
N TYR A 192 -5.57 -0.32 16.44
CA TYR A 192 -5.96 -1.72 16.46
C TYR A 192 -7.14 -1.96 15.52
N PHE A 193 -7.38 -3.22 15.12
CA PHE A 193 -8.50 -3.57 14.24
C PHE A 193 -9.87 -3.11 14.79
N LYS A 194 -10.08 -3.20 16.12
CA LYS A 194 -11.28 -2.71 16.79
C LYS A 194 -11.53 -1.19 16.67
N ASP A 195 -10.54 -0.43 16.22
CA ASP A 195 -10.67 1.02 16.03
C ASP A 195 -11.26 1.39 14.65
N LEU A 196 -11.60 0.42 13.80
CA LEU A 196 -12.17 0.67 12.47
C LEU A 196 -13.65 1.07 12.47
N ASN A 197 -14.35 0.93 13.61
CA ASN A 197 -15.70 1.46 13.76
C ASN A 197 -15.67 2.97 14.00
N LEU A 198 -15.41 3.73 12.93
CA LEU A 198 -15.45 5.19 12.91
C LEU A 198 -16.47 5.69 11.88
N PRO A 199 -17.21 6.77 12.18
CA PRO A 199 -18.38 7.18 11.40
C PRO A 199 -18.06 7.59 9.96
N CYS A 200 -16.83 8.02 9.67
CA CYS A 200 -16.45 8.43 8.32
C CYS A 200 -15.99 7.26 7.42
N LEU A 201 -15.72 6.10 8.01
CA LEU A 201 -15.21 4.95 7.27
C LEU A 201 -16.38 4.16 6.69
N THR A 202 -16.56 4.26 5.38
CA THR A 202 -17.49 3.39 4.65
C THR A 202 -16.84 2.06 4.32
N PRO A 203 -17.61 0.96 4.24
CA PRO A 203 -17.09 -0.34 3.80
C PRO A 203 -16.35 -0.25 2.44
N PRO A 204 -15.44 -1.19 2.14
CA PRO A 204 -14.85 -1.32 0.82
C PRO A 204 -15.90 -1.46 -0.28
N SER A 205 -15.58 -0.97 -1.47
CA SER A 205 -16.42 -1.17 -2.64
C SER A 205 -16.53 -2.65 -2.99
N LYS A 206 -17.70 -3.08 -3.48
CA LYS A 206 -17.91 -4.45 -4.00
C LYS A 206 -17.50 -4.61 -5.47
N ASN A 207 -16.77 -3.63 -6.00
CA ASN A 207 -16.26 -3.67 -7.36
C ASN A 207 -15.29 -4.84 -7.55
N THR A 208 -15.35 -5.43 -8.73
CA THR A 208 -14.35 -6.40 -9.19
C THR A 208 -13.44 -5.71 -10.19
N LEU A 209 -12.15 -6.04 -10.10
CA LEU A 209 -11.10 -5.47 -10.94
C LEU A 209 -10.52 -6.59 -11.78
N THR A 210 -10.35 -6.35 -13.08
CA THR A 210 -9.81 -7.36 -14.00
C THR A 210 -8.50 -6.89 -14.60
N GLY A 211 -7.59 -7.83 -14.81
CA GLY A 211 -6.32 -7.59 -15.47
C GLY A 211 -6.01 -8.71 -16.43
N ASN A 212 -5.30 -8.36 -17.49
CA ASN A 212 -4.85 -9.29 -18.51
C ASN A 212 -3.32 -9.28 -18.55
N GLY A 213 -2.74 -10.45 -18.73
CA GLY A 213 -1.31 -10.62 -18.96
C GLY A 213 -1.09 -11.44 -20.22
N TYR A 214 -0.06 -11.07 -20.96
CA TYR A 214 0.38 -11.78 -22.16
C TYR A 214 1.89 -11.91 -22.11
N ASP A 215 2.40 -13.13 -22.19
CA ASP A 215 3.84 -13.37 -22.23
C ASP A 215 4.21 -14.46 -23.23
N THR A 216 5.42 -14.38 -23.76
CA THR A 216 5.94 -15.30 -24.78
C THR A 216 7.40 -15.62 -24.53
N HIS A 217 7.75 -16.91 -24.55
CA HIS A 217 9.14 -17.36 -24.47
C HIS A 217 9.48 -18.25 -25.69
N ALA A 218 10.72 -18.11 -26.17
CA ALA A 218 11.29 -19.01 -27.18
C ALA A 218 11.71 -20.34 -26.55
N PHE A 219 11.72 -21.42 -27.32
CA PHE A 219 12.25 -22.71 -26.84
C PHE A 219 13.79 -22.72 -26.79
N GLU A 220 14.33 -23.53 -25.88
CA GLU A 220 15.76 -23.75 -25.70
C GLU A 220 16.03 -25.25 -25.48
N GLU A 221 16.92 -25.84 -26.27
CA GLU A 221 17.29 -27.27 -26.16
C GLU A 221 18.06 -27.55 -24.85
N ASN A 222 17.93 -28.77 -24.32
CA ASN A 222 18.63 -29.23 -23.11
C ASN A 222 18.36 -28.37 -21.86
N LYS A 223 17.14 -27.86 -21.73
CA LYS A 223 16.67 -27.10 -20.58
C LYS A 223 15.39 -27.69 -20.04
N ASN A 224 15.19 -27.64 -18.73
CA ASN A 224 13.95 -28.10 -18.13
C ASN A 224 12.81 -27.14 -18.48
N MET A 225 11.64 -27.69 -18.81
CA MET A 225 10.43 -26.90 -19.01
C MET A 225 9.60 -26.90 -17.73
N ILE A 226 9.32 -25.72 -17.21
CA ILE A 226 8.41 -25.52 -16.08
C ILE A 226 7.27 -24.63 -16.55
N LEU A 227 6.03 -25.06 -16.30
CA LEU A 227 4.82 -24.29 -16.57
C LEU A 227 3.90 -24.32 -15.34
N GLY A 228 3.53 -23.15 -14.83
CA GLY A 228 2.74 -23.01 -13.61
C GLY A 228 3.31 -23.76 -12.40
N GLY A 229 4.64 -23.77 -12.25
CA GLY A 229 5.40 -24.46 -11.22
C GLY A 229 5.41 -25.99 -11.35
N VAL A 230 5.06 -26.52 -12.52
CA VAL A 230 5.05 -27.97 -12.81
C VAL A 230 6.06 -28.27 -13.90
N GLU A 231 6.95 -29.22 -13.63
CA GLU A 231 7.90 -29.73 -14.62
C GLU A 231 7.18 -30.54 -15.71
N ILE A 232 7.56 -30.27 -16.96
CA ILE A 232 7.02 -30.92 -18.15
C ILE A 232 8.10 -31.85 -18.71
N ASP A 233 7.79 -33.14 -18.84
CA ASP A 233 8.74 -34.16 -19.29
C ASP A 233 9.01 -34.05 -20.80
N VAL A 234 9.99 -33.21 -21.15
CA VAL A 234 10.48 -32.96 -22.52
C VAL A 234 11.97 -32.59 -22.50
N PRO A 235 12.72 -32.84 -23.59
CA PRO A 235 14.16 -32.56 -23.65
C PRO A 235 14.52 -31.08 -23.92
N TYR A 236 13.54 -30.18 -23.92
CA TYR A 236 13.70 -28.75 -24.22
C TYR A 236 12.86 -27.92 -23.25
N GLY A 237 13.28 -26.67 -23.02
CA GLY A 237 12.70 -25.74 -22.07
C GLY A 237 12.43 -24.38 -22.69
N LEU A 238 12.33 -23.35 -21.85
CA LEU A 238 12.07 -21.98 -22.27
C LEU A 238 13.28 -21.09 -22.02
N LYS A 239 13.65 -20.30 -23.02
CA LYS A 239 14.72 -19.32 -22.92
C LYS A 239 14.27 -18.16 -22.02
N ALA A 240 14.95 -17.95 -20.90
CA ALA A 240 14.66 -16.91 -19.92
C ALA A 240 15.85 -16.72 -18.97
N HIS A 241 15.86 -15.57 -18.28
CA HIS A 241 16.82 -15.24 -17.22
C HIS A 241 16.49 -15.92 -15.87
N SER A 242 15.23 -16.32 -15.65
CA SER A 242 14.73 -17.09 -14.52
C SER A 242 14.55 -18.58 -14.87
N ASP A 243 13.69 -19.30 -14.14
CA ASP A 243 13.24 -20.66 -14.48
C ASP A 243 12.36 -20.74 -15.75
N GLY A 244 11.99 -19.59 -16.33
CA GLY A 244 11.35 -19.48 -17.64
C GLY A 244 9.86 -19.81 -17.68
N ASP A 245 9.20 -19.83 -16.52
CA ASP A 245 7.77 -20.14 -16.40
C ASP A 245 6.87 -19.01 -16.92
N VAL A 246 6.66 -19.01 -18.24
CA VAL A 246 5.81 -18.07 -18.98
C VAL A 246 4.35 -18.04 -18.48
N VAL A 247 3.87 -19.13 -17.87
CA VAL A 247 2.51 -19.18 -17.31
C VAL A 247 2.43 -18.30 -16.09
N ILE A 248 3.40 -18.40 -15.19
CA ILE A 248 3.44 -17.57 -13.99
C ILE A 248 3.72 -16.11 -14.33
N HIS A 249 4.62 -15.83 -15.28
CA HIS A 249 4.89 -14.46 -15.71
C HIS A 249 3.64 -13.76 -16.25
N SER A 250 2.92 -14.39 -17.18
CA SER A 250 1.64 -13.90 -17.70
C SER A 250 0.61 -13.71 -16.58
N LEU A 251 0.56 -14.61 -15.59
CA LEU A 251 -0.35 -14.48 -14.45
C LEU A 251 0.01 -13.33 -13.52
N ILE A 252 1.31 -13.09 -13.28
CA ILE A 252 1.80 -11.95 -12.50
C ILE A 252 1.35 -10.65 -13.18
N ASP A 253 1.52 -10.51 -14.50
CA ASP A 253 1.07 -9.32 -15.23
C ASP A 253 -0.45 -9.13 -15.13
N ALA A 254 -1.24 -10.21 -15.23
CA ALA A 254 -2.69 -10.12 -15.05
C ALA A 254 -3.06 -9.63 -13.64
N LEU A 255 -2.38 -10.14 -12.60
CA LEU A 255 -2.60 -9.76 -11.20
C LEU A 255 -2.18 -8.30 -10.92
N LEU A 256 -1.01 -7.89 -11.38
CA LEU A 256 -0.51 -6.53 -11.24
C LEU A 256 -1.35 -5.53 -12.04
N GLY A 257 -1.76 -5.91 -13.25
CA GLY A 257 -2.65 -5.14 -14.11
C GLY A 257 -4.01 -4.92 -13.46
N ALA A 258 -4.61 -5.96 -12.86
CA ALA A 258 -5.89 -5.84 -12.16
C ALA A 258 -5.82 -4.86 -10.97
N ALA A 259 -4.67 -4.79 -10.29
CA ALA A 259 -4.44 -3.84 -9.20
C ALA A 259 -4.01 -2.44 -9.65
N GLY A 260 -3.74 -2.23 -10.95
CA GLY A 260 -3.19 -0.98 -11.48
C GLY A 260 -1.73 -0.74 -11.10
N PHE A 261 -0.97 -1.79 -10.81
CA PHE A 261 0.39 -1.70 -10.29
C PHE A 261 1.47 -1.67 -11.37
N GLY A 262 1.13 -1.93 -12.63
CA GLY A 262 2.07 -2.05 -13.74
C GLY A 262 2.25 -3.52 -14.12
N ASP A 263 3.47 -3.89 -14.46
CA ASP A 263 3.85 -5.21 -14.94
C ASP A 263 4.99 -5.84 -14.12
N ILE A 264 5.36 -7.07 -14.50
CA ILE A 264 6.41 -7.86 -13.87
C ILE A 264 7.79 -7.19 -13.96
N GLY A 265 8.12 -6.54 -15.08
CA GLY A 265 9.43 -5.88 -15.29
C GLY A 265 9.59 -4.64 -14.43
N GLU A 266 8.48 -3.94 -14.16
CA GLU A 266 8.42 -2.88 -13.18
C GLU A 266 8.65 -3.41 -11.75
N PHE A 267 8.13 -4.59 -11.39
CA PHE A 267 8.26 -5.15 -10.04
C PHE A 267 9.59 -5.85 -9.79
N PHE A 268 10.10 -6.55 -10.80
CA PHE A 268 11.29 -7.39 -10.74
C PHE A 268 12.19 -7.05 -11.93
N PRO A 269 12.90 -5.90 -11.89
CA PRO A 269 13.76 -5.50 -13.00
C PRO A 269 14.88 -6.52 -13.23
N ASP A 270 15.08 -6.93 -14.48
CA ASP A 270 16.13 -7.89 -14.87
C ASP A 270 17.57 -7.42 -14.53
N THR A 271 17.75 -6.11 -14.29
CA THR A 271 19.03 -5.52 -13.86
C THR A 271 19.35 -5.77 -12.39
N ASP A 272 18.39 -6.23 -11.59
CA ASP A 272 18.57 -6.46 -10.17
C ASP A 272 19.02 -7.90 -9.91
N GLU A 273 20.29 -8.06 -9.51
CA GLU A 273 20.91 -9.36 -9.24
C GLU A 273 20.16 -10.18 -8.17
N ARG A 274 19.29 -9.55 -7.35
CA ARG A 274 18.45 -10.27 -6.37
C ARG A 274 17.47 -11.26 -7.00
N TYR A 275 17.06 -11.03 -8.26
CA TYR A 275 16.08 -11.86 -8.96
C TYR A 275 16.71 -12.84 -9.96
N LYS A 276 18.03 -12.84 -10.10
CA LYS A 276 18.73 -13.72 -11.04
C LYS A 276 18.61 -15.19 -10.62
N GLY A 277 18.06 -16.02 -11.51
CA GLY A 277 17.83 -17.45 -11.22
C GLY A 277 16.77 -17.71 -10.15
N ILE A 278 15.96 -16.72 -9.77
CA ILE A 278 14.84 -16.91 -8.86
C ILE A 278 13.77 -17.79 -9.51
N SER A 279 13.04 -18.56 -8.70
CA SER A 279 11.87 -19.27 -9.20
C SER A 279 10.70 -18.32 -9.41
N SER A 280 9.99 -18.47 -10.53
CA SER A 280 8.78 -17.71 -10.83
C SER A 280 7.70 -17.91 -9.76
N VAL A 281 7.66 -19.06 -9.09
CA VAL A 281 6.74 -19.32 -7.97
C VAL A 281 7.00 -18.36 -6.79
N GLU A 282 8.27 -18.03 -6.51
CA GLU A 282 8.60 -17.09 -5.45
C GLU A 282 8.23 -15.66 -5.83
N LEU A 283 8.42 -15.27 -7.09
CA LEU A 283 7.93 -13.98 -7.62
C LEU A 283 6.41 -13.87 -7.49
N LEU A 284 5.68 -14.92 -7.85
CA LEU A 284 4.22 -14.97 -7.71
C LEU A 284 3.78 -14.82 -6.25
N LYS A 285 4.45 -15.49 -5.31
CA LYS A 285 4.17 -15.33 -3.87
C LYS A 285 4.42 -13.90 -3.39
N GLU A 286 5.49 -13.25 -3.87
CA GLU A 286 5.78 -11.84 -3.53
C GLU A 286 4.68 -10.90 -4.04
N VAL A 287 4.16 -11.15 -5.25
CA VAL A 287 3.02 -10.40 -5.82
C VAL A 287 1.76 -10.63 -4.99
N ILE A 288 1.43 -11.88 -4.65
CA ILE A 288 0.26 -12.22 -3.82
C ILE A 288 0.36 -11.51 -2.46
N ASN A 289 1.50 -11.59 -1.78
CA ASN A 289 1.73 -10.89 -0.52
C ASN A 289 1.54 -9.38 -0.67
N THR A 290 2.06 -8.81 -1.76
CA THR A 290 1.91 -7.38 -2.05
C THR A 290 0.44 -6.99 -2.24
N LEU A 291 -0.33 -7.77 -2.99
CA LEU A 291 -1.77 -7.56 -3.19
C LEU A 291 -2.52 -7.64 -1.86
N THR A 292 -2.28 -8.67 -1.06
CA THR A 292 -2.89 -8.84 0.26
C THR A 292 -2.57 -7.66 1.18
N TYR A 293 -1.30 -7.28 1.31
CA TYR A 293 -0.92 -6.13 2.14
C TYR A 293 -1.51 -4.81 1.66
N LYS A 294 -1.86 -4.70 0.37
CA LYS A 294 -2.45 -3.52 -0.26
C LYS A 294 -3.98 -3.58 -0.39
N GLY A 295 -4.62 -4.54 0.29
CA GLY A 295 -6.06 -4.60 0.44
C GLY A 295 -6.79 -5.24 -0.73
N TYR A 296 -6.12 -6.11 -1.50
CA TYR A 296 -6.72 -6.90 -2.57
C TYR A 296 -6.85 -8.36 -2.16
N GLU A 297 -7.87 -9.01 -2.71
CA GLU A 297 -8.11 -10.45 -2.63
C GLU A 297 -8.32 -11.00 -4.04
N ILE A 298 -7.74 -12.16 -4.31
CA ILE A 298 -7.84 -12.81 -5.62
C ILE A 298 -9.11 -13.64 -5.66
N ILE A 299 -9.99 -13.37 -6.63
CA ILE A 299 -11.22 -14.14 -6.84
C ILE A 299 -10.91 -15.39 -7.68
N ASN A 300 -10.36 -15.17 -8.88
CA ASN A 300 -10.07 -16.24 -9.81
C ASN A 300 -9.01 -15.84 -10.84
N ALA A 301 -8.48 -16.85 -11.54
CA ALA A 301 -7.67 -16.68 -12.74
C ALA A 301 -8.07 -17.69 -13.82
N ASP A 302 -8.06 -17.25 -15.08
CA ASP A 302 -8.26 -18.09 -16.26
C ASP A 302 -7.10 -17.91 -17.23
N ILE A 303 -6.44 -19.02 -17.57
CA ILE A 303 -5.17 -19.00 -18.30
C ILE A 303 -5.32 -19.82 -19.57
N SER A 304 -4.86 -19.28 -20.70
CA SER A 304 -4.83 -19.92 -22.01
C SER A 304 -3.39 -20.08 -22.48
N ILE A 305 -2.93 -21.33 -22.53
CA ILE A 305 -1.60 -21.67 -23.04
C ILE A 305 -1.70 -21.97 -24.53
N ILE A 306 -0.97 -21.22 -25.35
CA ILE A 306 -0.98 -21.36 -26.81
C ILE A 306 0.36 -21.97 -27.23
N ALA A 307 0.35 -23.27 -27.53
CA ALA A 307 1.56 -24.04 -27.81
C ALA A 307 1.30 -25.11 -28.88
N GLN A 308 2.19 -25.21 -29.88
CA GLN A 308 2.13 -26.32 -30.84
C GLN A 308 2.68 -27.62 -30.25
N LYS A 309 3.67 -27.51 -29.37
CA LYS A 309 4.28 -28.57 -28.56
C LYS A 309 4.73 -27.97 -27.21
N PRO A 310 4.81 -28.74 -26.13
CA PRO A 310 4.37 -30.13 -25.98
C PRO A 310 2.85 -30.28 -25.84
N LYS A 311 2.35 -31.52 -25.83
CA LYS A 311 0.94 -31.81 -25.53
C LYS A 311 0.68 -31.62 -24.03
N LEU A 312 -0.10 -30.60 -23.67
CA LEU A 312 -0.35 -30.24 -22.25
C LEU A 312 -1.52 -30.99 -21.60
N LYS A 313 -2.21 -31.91 -22.31
CA LYS A 313 -3.43 -32.56 -21.80
C LYS A 313 -3.27 -33.19 -20.42
N GLU A 314 -2.14 -33.84 -20.17
CA GLU A 314 -1.85 -34.56 -18.92
C GLU A 314 -1.30 -33.63 -17.80
N TYR A 315 -0.89 -32.42 -18.17
CA TYR A 315 -0.31 -31.43 -17.27
C TYR A 315 -1.31 -30.38 -16.81
N LYS A 316 -2.35 -30.06 -17.59
CA LYS A 316 -3.35 -29.03 -17.28
C LYS A 316 -3.89 -29.13 -15.85
N THR A 317 -4.32 -30.31 -15.42
CA THR A 317 -4.87 -30.52 -14.07
C THR A 317 -3.81 -30.34 -12.97
N LYS A 318 -2.55 -30.72 -13.24
CA LYS A 318 -1.44 -30.53 -12.29
C LYS A 318 -1.13 -29.04 -12.13
N ILE A 319 -0.99 -28.32 -13.25
CA ILE A 319 -0.77 -26.87 -13.30
C ILE A 319 -1.90 -26.14 -12.56
N GLN A 320 -3.15 -26.47 -12.89
CA GLN A 320 -4.33 -25.88 -12.27
C GLN A 320 -4.31 -26.05 -10.75
N ARG A 321 -4.08 -27.28 -10.26
CA ARG A 321 -4.03 -27.56 -8.81
C ARG A 321 -2.90 -26.81 -8.12
N ASN A 322 -1.73 -26.75 -8.74
CA ASN A 322 -0.58 -26.05 -8.18
C ASN A 322 -0.86 -24.55 -8.04
N LEU A 323 -1.32 -23.91 -9.11
CA LEU A 323 -1.66 -22.49 -9.10
C LEU A 323 -2.84 -22.18 -8.17
N SER A 324 -3.94 -22.97 -8.20
CA SER A 324 -5.05 -22.78 -7.25
C SER A 324 -4.58 -22.82 -5.79
N LYS A 325 -3.63 -23.70 -5.46
CA LYS A 325 -3.05 -23.79 -4.12
C LYS A 325 -2.19 -22.56 -3.78
N ILE A 326 -1.37 -22.09 -4.72
CA ILE A 326 -0.49 -20.92 -4.51
C ILE A 326 -1.32 -19.64 -4.36
N LEU A 327 -2.31 -19.43 -5.22
CA LEU A 327 -3.17 -18.24 -5.20
C LEU A 327 -4.23 -18.30 -4.09
N ASN A 328 -4.52 -19.48 -3.56
CA ASN A 328 -5.69 -19.73 -2.70
C ASN A 328 -7.00 -19.25 -3.35
N ALA A 329 -7.14 -19.49 -4.66
CA ALA A 329 -8.24 -19.00 -5.48
C ALA A 329 -8.59 -20.00 -6.58
N GLN A 330 -9.73 -19.81 -7.25
CA GLN A 330 -10.13 -20.66 -8.36
C GLN A 330 -9.26 -20.36 -9.60
N VAL A 331 -8.56 -21.38 -10.11
CA VAL A 331 -7.82 -21.29 -11.37
C VAL A 331 -8.41 -22.23 -12.41
N ASN A 332 -8.45 -21.77 -13.67
CA ASN A 332 -8.75 -22.59 -14.84
C ASN A 332 -7.61 -22.55 -15.85
N ILE A 333 -7.26 -23.70 -16.44
CA ILE A 333 -6.20 -23.83 -17.44
C ILE A 333 -6.77 -24.38 -18.74
N LYS A 334 -6.63 -23.58 -19.80
CA LYS A 334 -6.93 -23.94 -21.18
C LYS A 334 -5.63 -24.09 -21.94
N ALA A 335 -5.63 -24.96 -22.96
CA ALA A 335 -4.52 -25.08 -23.88
C ALA A 335 -5.05 -25.26 -25.30
N THR A 336 -4.44 -24.57 -26.25
CA THR A 336 -4.75 -24.68 -27.67
C THR A 336 -3.46 -24.68 -28.50
N THR A 337 -3.52 -25.22 -29.71
CA THR A 337 -2.47 -25.01 -30.70
C THR A 337 -2.72 -23.71 -31.45
N ASN A 338 -1.75 -23.30 -32.28
CA ASN A 338 -1.91 -22.17 -33.20
C ASN A 338 -2.06 -22.65 -34.65
N GLU A 339 -2.57 -23.87 -34.86
CA GLU A 339 -2.84 -24.48 -36.16
C GLU A 339 -1.66 -24.41 -37.15
N LYS A 340 -0.43 -24.63 -36.65
CA LYS A 340 0.83 -24.51 -37.42
C LYS A 340 1.09 -23.12 -38.03
N MET A 341 0.38 -22.09 -37.59
CA MET A 341 0.58 -20.70 -38.02
C MET A 341 1.50 -19.91 -37.08
N GLY A 342 2.27 -18.98 -37.63
CA GLY A 342 3.14 -18.09 -36.86
C GLY A 342 4.27 -18.81 -36.10
N PHE A 343 4.97 -18.07 -35.23
CA PHE A 343 6.12 -18.61 -34.47
C PHE A 343 5.72 -19.76 -33.54
N ILE A 344 4.53 -19.67 -32.93
CA ILE A 344 3.98 -20.74 -32.08
C ILE A 344 3.73 -21.99 -32.91
N GLY A 345 3.09 -21.85 -34.08
CA GLY A 345 2.76 -22.96 -34.96
C GLY A 345 3.99 -23.62 -35.62
N ARG A 346 5.05 -22.85 -35.88
CA ARG A 346 6.36 -23.38 -36.28
C ARG A 346 7.12 -24.06 -35.14
N GLY A 347 6.63 -23.95 -33.90
CA GLY A 347 7.26 -24.53 -32.73
C GLY A 347 8.56 -23.81 -32.34
N GLU A 348 8.62 -22.50 -32.57
CA GLU A 348 9.74 -21.62 -32.17
C GLU A 348 9.61 -21.17 -30.70
N GLY A 349 8.39 -21.20 -30.15
CA GLY A 349 8.11 -20.81 -28.78
C GLY A 349 6.66 -21.05 -28.37
N ILE A 350 6.30 -20.46 -27.25
CA ILE A 350 5.00 -20.57 -26.58
C ILE A 350 4.47 -19.17 -26.23
N ALA A 351 3.15 -19.01 -26.17
CA ALA A 351 2.51 -17.83 -25.62
C ALA A 351 1.50 -18.20 -24.54
N VAL A 352 1.31 -17.31 -23.57
CA VAL A 352 0.28 -17.44 -22.54
C VAL A 352 -0.53 -16.16 -22.44
N ILE A 353 -1.85 -16.31 -22.37
CA ILE A 353 -2.78 -15.25 -22.01
C ILE A 353 -3.39 -15.61 -20.66
N SER A 354 -3.30 -14.70 -19.69
CA SER A 354 -3.92 -14.84 -18.38
C SER A 354 -4.91 -13.71 -18.15
N THR A 355 -6.06 -14.02 -17.57
CA THR A 355 -7.01 -13.05 -17.05
C THR A 355 -7.20 -13.32 -15.56
N ALA A 356 -7.01 -12.30 -14.72
CA ALA A 356 -7.19 -12.40 -13.28
C ALA A 356 -8.25 -11.41 -12.81
N THR A 357 -9.00 -11.81 -11.79
CA THR A 357 -10.01 -10.95 -11.14
C THR A 357 -9.65 -10.76 -9.68
N LEU A 358 -9.63 -9.50 -9.24
CA LEU A 358 -9.44 -9.10 -7.85
C LEU A 358 -10.70 -8.44 -7.30
N GLN A 359 -10.84 -8.46 -5.99
CA GLN A 359 -11.73 -7.59 -5.23
C GLN A 359 -10.95 -6.90 -4.12
N TYR A 360 -11.58 -5.94 -3.44
CA TYR A 360 -11.04 -5.38 -2.22
C TYR A 360 -11.29 -6.31 -1.03
N LYS A 361 -10.29 -6.44 -0.15
CA LYS A 361 -10.42 -7.19 1.09
C LYS A 361 -11.43 -6.48 2.01
N ASP A 362 -12.53 -7.16 2.34
CA ASP A 362 -13.61 -6.60 3.15
C ASP A 362 -13.29 -6.61 4.64
N TRP A 363 -12.59 -5.57 5.10
CA TRP A 363 -12.31 -5.38 6.52
C TRP A 363 -13.56 -5.09 7.35
N HIS A 364 -14.64 -4.60 6.73
CA HIS A 364 -15.87 -4.29 7.44
C HIS A 364 -16.66 -5.57 7.72
N GLU A 365 -16.71 -6.51 6.78
CA GLU A 365 -17.24 -7.85 7.04
C GLU A 365 -16.42 -8.55 8.13
N ASP A 366 -15.09 -8.55 8.03
CA ASP A 366 -14.21 -9.17 9.04
C ASP A 366 -14.36 -8.52 10.43
N TYR A 367 -14.67 -7.23 10.51
CA TYR A 367 -14.92 -6.53 11.78
C TYR A 367 -16.22 -6.95 12.47
N ASN A 368 -17.24 -7.32 11.68
CA ASN A 368 -18.59 -7.65 12.18
C ASN A 368 -18.81 -9.16 12.38
N ARG A 369 -17.83 -10.00 12.04
CA ARG A 369 -17.80 -11.42 12.39
C ARG A 369 -17.32 -11.61 13.82
#